data_AF-Q5SBI2-F1
#
_entry.id   AF-Q5SBI2-F1
#
_cell.length_a   1.000
_cell.length_b   1.000
_cell.length_c   1.000
_cell.angle_alpha   90.00
_cell.angle_beta   90.00
_cell.angle_gamma   90.00
#
_symmetry.space_group_name_H-M   'P 1'
#
loop_
_entity.id
_entity.type
_entity.pdbx_description
1 polymer ?
#
loop_
_entity_poly.entity_id
_entity_poly.type
_entity_poly.pdbx_seq_one_letter_code
_entity_poly.pdbx_strand_id
1 'polypeptide(L)'
;MRGMEVIDTGTPLSVPVGGATLGRIFNVLGEPIDNLGPVDTSATFPIHRSAPAFIELDTKLSIFETGIKVVDLLAPYRRGGKIGLFGGAGVGKTVLIMEWN
;
A
#
# COMPACT_ATOMS: atom_id res chain seq x y z
N MET A 1 -11.13 -20.47 -24.94
CA MET A 1 -10.77 -20.06 -26.32
C MET A 1 -9.38 -20.62 -26.61
N ARG A 2 -9.22 -21.48 -27.62
CA ARG A 2 -7.90 -21.98 -28.04
C ARG A 2 -7.50 -21.23 -29.32
N GLY A 3 -6.23 -20.83 -29.44
CA GLY A 3 -5.72 -20.11 -30.62
C GLY A 3 -5.85 -18.58 -30.60
N MET A 4 -6.13 -17.97 -29.45
CA MET A 4 -6.11 -16.51 -29.31
C MET A 4 -4.67 -16.00 -29.27
N GLU A 5 -4.42 -14.89 -29.96
CA GLU A 5 -3.12 -14.20 -29.93
C GLU A 5 -2.85 -13.62 -28.54
N VAL A 6 -1.62 -13.81 -28.06
CA VAL A 6 -1.16 -13.32 -26.76
C VAL A 6 0.13 -12.53 -26.98
N ILE A 7 0.20 -11.34 -26.39
CA ILE A 7 1.35 -10.44 -26.50
C ILE A 7 2.11 -10.47 -25.17
N ASP A 8 3.41 -10.78 -25.24
CA ASP A 8 4.33 -10.61 -24.11
C ASP A 8 4.82 -9.15 -24.08
N THR A 9 4.56 -8.46 -22.97
CA THR A 9 5.01 -7.07 -22.75
C THR A 9 6.49 -6.98 -22.40
N GLY A 10 7.17 -8.11 -22.18
CA GLY A 10 8.59 -8.19 -21.83
C GLY A 10 8.94 -7.61 -20.45
N THR A 11 7.93 -7.20 -19.68
CA THR A 11 8.07 -6.48 -18.42
C THR A 11 7.02 -6.95 -17.42
N PRO A 12 7.31 -6.94 -16.10
CA PRO A 12 6.30 -7.19 -15.09
C PRO A 12 5.16 -6.17 -15.16
N LEU A 13 3.98 -6.57 -14.67
CA LEU A 13 2.87 -5.64 -14.46
C LEU A 13 3.35 -4.43 -13.65
N SER A 14 3.16 -3.24 -14.22
CA SER A 14 3.60 -1.97 -13.65
C SER A 14 2.41 -1.03 -13.49
N VAL A 15 2.39 -0.29 -12.38
CA VAL A 15 1.27 0.56 -11.98
C VAL A 15 1.71 2.00 -11.80
N PRO A 16 0.83 3.01 -12.00
CA PRO A 16 1.15 4.40 -11.76
C PRO A 16 1.53 4.64 -10.31
N VAL A 17 2.53 5.50 -10.08
CA VAL A 17 2.99 5.92 -8.76
C VAL A 17 3.19 7.42 -8.70
N GLY A 18 3.36 7.96 -7.49
CA GLY A 18 3.66 9.37 -7.24
C GLY A 18 2.49 10.14 -6.60
N GLY A 19 2.67 11.44 -6.40
CA GLY A 19 1.67 12.27 -5.70
C GLY A 19 0.30 12.30 -6.40
N ALA A 20 0.27 12.18 -7.73
CA ALA A 20 -0.97 12.18 -8.51
C ALA A 20 -1.89 10.98 -8.22
N THR A 21 -1.38 9.91 -7.61
CA THR A 21 -2.18 8.73 -7.25
C THR A 21 -2.88 8.87 -5.89
N LEU A 22 -2.58 9.91 -5.11
CA LEU A 22 -3.19 10.11 -3.80
C LEU A 22 -4.69 10.40 -3.92
N GLY A 23 -5.50 9.69 -3.12
CA GLY A 23 -6.96 9.82 -3.12
C GLY A 23 -7.66 9.16 -4.32
N ARG A 24 -6.92 8.49 -5.21
CA ARG A 24 -7.46 7.79 -6.38
C ARG A 24 -7.73 6.31 -6.05
N ILE A 25 -8.69 5.70 -6.73
CA ILE A 25 -9.00 4.27 -6.58
C ILE A 25 -8.60 3.53 -7.85
N PHE A 26 -7.78 2.48 -7.71
CA PHE A 26 -7.27 1.68 -8.82
C PHE A 26 -7.66 0.22 -8.69
N ASN A 27 -7.80 -0.45 -9.83
CA ASN A 27 -7.78 -1.91 -9.88
C ASN A 27 -6.34 -2.46 -9.81
N VAL A 28 -6.20 -3.78 -9.82
CA VAL A 28 -4.89 -4.45 -9.75
C VAL A 28 -3.97 -4.14 -10.94
N LEU A 29 -4.54 -3.77 -12.09
CA LEU A 29 -3.79 -3.41 -13.30
C LEU A 29 -3.26 -1.97 -13.24
N GLY A 30 -3.62 -1.20 -12.21
CA GLY A 30 -3.25 0.21 -12.10
C GLY A 30 -4.18 1.15 -12.86
N GLU A 31 -5.35 0.69 -13.30
CA GLU A 31 -6.34 1.50 -14.01
C GLU A 31 -7.27 2.20 -12.99
N PRO A 32 -7.53 3.51 -13.14
CA PRO A 32 -8.42 4.23 -12.25
C PRO A 32 -9.88 3.76 -12.45
N ILE A 33 -10.57 3.46 -11.35
CA ILE A 33 -11.98 2.99 -11.33
C ILE A 33 -12.90 3.93 -10.55
N ASP A 34 -12.42 5.12 -10.20
CA ASP A 34 -13.13 6.14 -9.42
C ASP A 34 -13.98 7.11 -10.27
N ASN A 35 -14.00 6.95 -11.59
CA ASN A 35 -14.66 7.86 -12.54
C ASN A 35 -14.15 9.32 -12.52
N LEU A 36 -12.95 9.57 -12.00
CA LEU A 36 -12.34 10.91 -11.96
C LEU A 36 -11.44 11.21 -13.18
N GLY A 37 -11.55 10.39 -14.23
CA GLY A 37 -10.71 10.49 -15.43
C GLY A 37 -9.31 9.89 -15.26
N PRO A 38 -8.38 10.14 -16.18
CA PRO A 38 -7.02 9.61 -16.10
C PRO A 38 -6.24 10.21 -14.93
N VAL A 39 -5.12 9.57 -14.58
CA VAL A 39 -4.15 10.08 -13.58
C VAL A 39 -2.95 10.61 -14.34
N ASP A 40 -2.61 11.87 -14.09
CA ASP A 40 -1.45 12.51 -14.73
C ASP A 40 -0.16 12.13 -13.98
N THR A 41 0.41 10.98 -14.35
CA THR A 41 1.75 10.56 -13.90
C THR A 41 2.47 9.82 -15.02
N SER A 42 3.75 10.16 -15.22
CA SER A 42 4.64 9.45 -16.12
C SER A 42 5.44 8.33 -15.42
N ALA A 43 5.40 8.30 -14.08
CA ALA A 43 6.15 7.33 -13.30
C ALA A 43 5.31 6.08 -13.04
N THR A 44 5.86 4.91 -13.39
CA THR A 44 5.28 3.59 -13.11
C THR A 44 6.31 2.69 -12.44
N PHE A 45 5.88 1.88 -11.48
CA PHE A 45 6.73 0.87 -10.82
C PHE A 45 6.17 -0.54 -11.02
N PRO A 46 7.03 -1.57 -11.15
CA PRO A 46 6.59 -2.96 -11.21
C PRO A 46 6.03 -3.42 -9.86
N ILE A 47 4.94 -4.18 -9.87
CA ILE A 47 4.35 -4.76 -8.65
C ILE A 47 5.22 -5.87 -8.05
N HIS A 48 6.19 -6.38 -8.81
CA HIS A 48 7.17 -7.36 -8.35
C HIS A 48 8.53 -6.68 -8.24
N ARG A 49 9.04 -6.59 -7.01
CA ARG A 49 10.35 -6.04 -6.69
C ARG A 49 10.97 -6.79 -5.53
N SER A 50 12.29 -6.85 -5.51
CA SER A 50 13.04 -7.42 -4.41
C SER A 50 12.79 -6.64 -3.12
N ALA A 51 12.87 -7.32 -1.97
CA ALA A 51 12.94 -6.63 -0.70
C ALA A 51 14.21 -5.77 -0.62
N PRO A 52 14.22 -4.70 0.19
CA PRO A 52 15.43 -3.91 0.44
C PRO A 52 16.60 -4.79 0.92
N ALA A 53 17.82 -4.41 0.58
CA ALA A 53 19.00 -5.13 1.02
C ALA A 53 19.20 -4.97 2.54
N PHE A 54 19.89 -5.93 3.18
CA PHE A 54 20.14 -5.88 4.63
C PHE A 54 20.80 -4.57 5.08
N ILE A 55 21.72 -4.04 4.28
CA ILE A 55 22.44 -2.78 4.56
C ILE A 55 21.56 -1.51 4.44
N GLU A 56 20.41 -1.62 3.78
CA GLU A 56 19.45 -0.51 3.60
C GLU A 56 18.39 -0.49 4.70
N LEU A 57 18.35 -1.51 5.57
CA LEU A 57 17.38 -1.59 6.65
C LEU A 57 17.74 -0.61 7.77
N ASP A 58 16.79 0.25 8.14
CA ASP A 58 16.97 1.18 9.27
C ASP A 58 16.91 0.41 10.61
N THR A 59 17.98 0.51 11.38
CA THR A 59 18.08 -0.08 12.71
C THR A 59 17.54 0.84 13.81
N LYS A 60 17.24 2.10 13.50
CA LYS A 60 16.71 3.06 14.48
C LYS A 60 15.30 2.67 14.90
N LEU A 61 15.10 2.61 16.21
CA LEU A 61 13.78 2.51 16.80
C LEU A 61 13.12 3.89 16.74
N SER A 62 12.16 4.04 15.82
CA SER A 62 11.29 5.20 15.74
C SER A 62 9.84 4.78 15.95
N ILE A 63 9.14 5.48 16.84
CA ILE A 63 7.74 5.23 17.15
C ILE A 63 6.88 5.96 16.12
N PHE A 64 5.81 5.31 15.69
CA PHE A 64 4.72 5.89 14.94
C PHE A 64 3.58 6.17 15.92
N GLU A 65 3.41 7.45 16.29
CA GLU A 65 2.38 7.88 17.22
C GLU A 65 1.02 7.86 16.53
N THR A 66 0.05 7.14 17.11
CA THR A 66 -1.28 6.97 16.51
C THR A 66 -2.31 7.95 17.08
N GLY A 67 -2.05 8.53 18.26
CA GLY A 67 -3.03 9.31 19.03
C GLY A 67 -4.03 8.44 19.79
N ILE A 68 -3.96 7.12 19.66
CA ILE A 68 -4.85 6.17 20.32
C ILE A 68 -4.19 5.70 21.61
N LYS A 69 -4.67 6.20 22.75
CA LYS A 69 -4.08 5.95 24.09
C LYS A 69 -3.73 4.48 24.35
N VAL A 70 -4.64 3.56 24.05
CA VAL A 70 -4.42 2.12 24.32
C VAL A 70 -3.32 1.54 23.42
N VAL A 71 -3.20 2.02 22.18
CA VAL A 71 -2.15 1.59 21.24
C VAL A 71 -0.83 2.21 21.66
N ASP A 72 -0.77 3.53 21.81
CA ASP A 72 0.48 4.24 22.09
C ASP A 72 1.08 3.87 23.45
N LEU A 73 0.25 3.51 24.45
CA LEU A 73 0.70 3.11 25.78
C LEU A 73 1.07 1.62 25.89
N LEU A 74 0.26 0.72 25.33
CA LEU A 74 0.40 -0.73 25.57
C LEU A 74 1.08 -1.49 24.42
N ALA A 75 0.93 -1.01 23.18
CA ALA A 75 1.44 -1.67 21.98
C ALA A 75 1.91 -0.64 20.94
N PRO A 76 2.91 0.19 21.27
CA PRO A 76 3.35 1.28 20.41
C PRO A 76 3.83 0.78 19.06
N TYR A 77 3.41 1.44 17.98
CA TYR A 77 3.78 1.05 16.63
C TYR A 77 5.17 1.54 16.27
N ARG A 78 5.94 0.69 15.59
CA ARG A 78 7.25 1.06 15.05
C ARG A 78 7.09 1.55 13.61
N ARG A 79 7.69 2.69 13.28
CA ARG A 79 7.76 3.18 11.89
C ARG A 79 8.55 2.19 11.02
N GLY A 80 8.00 1.85 9.86
CA GLY A 80 8.54 0.80 8.98
C GLY A 80 8.33 -0.63 9.49
N GLY A 81 7.60 -0.81 10.60
CA GLY A 81 7.21 -2.12 11.12
C GLY A 81 5.98 -2.70 10.44
N LYS A 82 5.65 -3.96 10.76
CA LYS A 82 4.41 -4.62 10.36
C LYS A 82 3.51 -4.75 11.57
N ILE A 83 2.26 -4.30 11.45
CA ILE A 83 1.27 -4.34 12.53
C ILE A 83 0.15 -5.30 12.14
N GLY A 84 -0.21 -6.20 13.05
CA GLY A 84 -1.34 -7.11 12.87
C GLY A 84 -2.56 -6.62 13.64
N LEU A 85 -3.70 -6.52 12.96
CA LEU A 85 -4.98 -6.14 13.57
C LEU A 85 -5.91 -7.36 13.64
N PHE A 86 -5.93 -8.02 14.79
CA PHE A 86 -6.67 -9.27 15.00
C PHE A 86 -8.02 -9.02 15.72
N GLY A 87 -9.10 -9.63 15.23
CA GLY A 87 -10.41 -9.57 15.86
C GLY A 87 -11.56 -9.98 14.93
N GLY A 88 -12.74 -10.24 15.50
CA GLY A 88 -13.94 -10.69 14.78
C GLY A 88 -14.64 -9.60 13.95
N ALA A 89 -15.80 -9.93 13.38
CA ALA A 89 -16.66 -8.94 12.73
C ALA A 89 -17.22 -7.94 13.75
N GLY A 90 -17.40 -6.67 13.35
CA GLY A 90 -18.01 -5.64 14.19
C GLY A 90 -17.13 -5.06 15.31
N VAL A 91 -15.90 -5.55 15.51
CA VAL A 91 -15.01 -5.08 16.60
C VAL A 91 -14.26 -3.77 16.30
N GLY A 92 -14.65 -3.04 15.26
CA GLY A 92 -14.08 -1.72 14.96
C GLY A 92 -12.78 -1.69 14.16
N LYS A 93 -12.31 -2.80 13.56
CA LYS A 93 -11.05 -2.82 12.78
C LYS A 93 -10.98 -1.77 11.68
N THR A 94 -12.04 -1.62 10.89
CA THR A 94 -12.12 -0.62 9.82
C THR A 94 -12.12 0.80 10.36
N VAL A 95 -12.85 1.04 11.46
CA VAL A 95 -12.89 2.34 12.14
C VAL A 95 -11.50 2.73 12.60
N LEU A 96 -10.78 1.82 13.25
CA LEU A 96 -9.41 2.08 13.71
C LEU A 96 -8.45 2.49 12.58
N ILE A 97 -8.56 1.88 11.39
CA ILE A 97 -7.71 2.20 10.24
C ILE A 97 -7.98 3.62 9.71
N MET A 98 -9.25 4.07 9.76
CA MET A 98 -9.64 5.39 9.27
C MET A 98 -9.24 6.53 10.22
N GLU A 99 -8.98 6.24 11.50
CA GLU A 99 -8.62 7.22 12.52
C GLU A 99 -7.11 7.49 12.61
N TRP A 100 -6.27 6.72 11.91
CA TRP A 100 -4.81 6.94 11.94
C TRP A 100 -4.43 8.21 11.17
N ASN A 101 -3.64 9.07 11.81
CA ASN A 101 -3.02 10.27 11.23
C ASN A 101 -1.59 10.00 10.77
#